data_AF-A0A950EMP6-F1
#
_entry.id   AF-A0A950EMP6-F1
#
_cell.length_a   1.000
_cell.length_b   1.000
_cell.length_c   1.000
_cell.angle_alpha   90.00
_cell.angle_beta   90.00
_cell.angle_gamma   90.00
#
_symmetry.space_group_name_H-M   'P 1'
#
loop_
_entity.id
_entity.type
_entity.pdbx_description
1 polymer ?
#
loop_
_entity_poly.entity_id
_entity_poly.type
_entity_poly.pdbx_seq_one_letter_code
_entity_poly.pdbx_strand_id
1 'polypeptide(L)'
;MVTDYYAMLGVDPEADRATLEAALARNQPIWSSGTRNPKNKHTYQSYLDQIPALRQALLGDPAARAAYDAELATARRAGREQKLDALLRLVRLRAAKGGLTVSDRDLLHDRAVALGLTSGDLDRLIEGIPPRSGAPAEVDVPDPPADVLDPTMRRQIRVALEHLRRRDLYDALGLARDAPMAEIGDRADAERRRWMHKAQVTAEKTAWLEVVSHAQTHMTAPEARARYDRTLAQEAEESLGDAIEFALTGQARLDPGTHAALLDEAAGLGIAPDRAATLIGRACRALGVASEAGAAPAASAALRFVRCRSCGGVTAYGAAPLVTKPADCRHCSASLRWGCPVCRKSRAVDEPLCTCGFRIERLEPLSRHFQAARHAFQAHDLEAALAHLRRVQEYAPEHDGARRGIERVRRRQGQIEQARAAWDVARAGAKLFAARKALSAWSKLVGAGDPEVRAAWATRACGLREAEALAAEARAREMTDPKTARGLYRQSLALAADLPEALAGLRRCPPDGPTELQAEYVTDRVQLRWSPPSPTD
;
A
#
# COMPACT_ATOMS: atom_id res chain seq x y z
N MET A 1 7.33 5.98 1.23
CA MET A 1 8.36 5.96 2.29
C MET A 1 7.77 6.69 3.47
N VAL A 2 7.94 6.09 4.65
CA VAL A 2 7.63 6.71 5.94
C VAL A 2 8.59 7.88 6.16
N THR A 3 8.06 9.02 6.59
CA THR A 3 8.87 10.17 6.96
C THR A 3 9.54 9.89 8.29
N ASP A 4 10.84 10.20 8.40
CA ASP A 4 11.58 10.05 9.66
C ASP A 4 11.27 11.22 10.61
N TYR A 5 10.25 11.04 11.46
CA TYR A 5 9.83 12.03 12.44
C TYR A 5 10.88 12.29 13.53
N TYR A 6 11.74 11.32 13.85
CA TYR A 6 12.83 11.53 14.81
C TYR A 6 13.87 12.49 14.23
N ALA A 7 14.27 12.28 12.97
CA ALA A 7 15.16 13.20 12.26
C ALA A 7 14.52 14.58 12.06
N MET A 8 13.21 14.64 11.76
CA MET A 8 12.47 15.90 11.62
C MET A 8 12.46 16.70 12.93
N LEU A 9 12.33 16.02 14.08
CA LEU A 9 12.33 16.67 15.39
C LEU A 9 13.75 16.95 15.92
N GLY A 10 14.78 16.30 15.36
CA GLY A 10 16.15 16.36 15.84
C GLY A 10 16.32 15.66 17.19
N VAL A 11 15.68 14.50 17.36
CA VAL A 11 15.65 13.72 18.60
C VAL A 11 16.03 12.27 18.35
N ASP A 12 16.52 11.59 19.39
CA ASP A 12 16.87 10.18 19.32
C ASP A 12 15.61 9.29 19.25
N PRO A 13 15.61 8.18 18.49
CA PRO A 13 14.53 7.19 18.49
C PRO A 13 14.15 6.65 19.87
N GLU A 14 15.07 6.63 20.84
CA GLU A 14 14.84 6.19 22.22
C GLU A 14 14.28 7.30 23.13
N ALA A 15 14.07 8.51 22.60
CA ALA A 15 13.54 9.63 23.39
C ALA A 15 12.18 9.32 24.02
N ASP A 16 12.00 9.77 25.26
CA ASP A 16 10.75 9.63 25.99
C ASP A 16 9.67 10.59 25.45
N ARG A 17 8.42 10.35 25.87
CA ARG A 17 7.26 11.13 25.41
C ARG A 17 7.42 12.63 25.69
N ALA A 18 7.94 12.98 26.87
CA ALA A 18 8.12 14.37 27.27
C ALA A 18 9.14 15.10 26.38
N THR A 19 10.24 14.43 26.03
CA THR A 19 11.27 14.96 25.12
C THR A 19 10.71 15.18 23.71
N LEU A 20 9.88 14.25 23.22
CA LEU A 20 9.22 14.35 21.92
C LEU A 20 8.22 15.53 21.87
N GLU A 21 7.41 15.69 22.92
CA GLU A 21 6.46 16.82 23.04
C GLU A 21 7.20 18.17 23.11
N ALA A 22 8.28 18.25 23.88
CA ALA A 22 9.11 19.44 23.97
C ALA A 22 9.79 19.79 22.64
N ALA A 23 10.30 18.79 21.91
CA ALA A 23 10.90 18.99 20.60
C ALA A 23 9.88 19.46 19.56
N LEU A 24 8.67 18.91 19.56
CA LEU A 24 7.59 19.36 18.68
C LEU A 24 7.18 20.81 18.99
N ALA A 25 7.03 21.16 20.27
CA ALA A 25 6.70 22.52 20.70
C ALA A 25 7.76 23.54 20.29
N ARG A 26 9.05 23.16 20.32
CA ARG A 26 10.16 24.00 19.86
C ARG A 26 10.18 24.19 18.34
N ASN A 27 9.95 23.12 17.58
CA ASN A 27 10.14 23.15 16.12
C ASN A 27 8.92 23.71 15.36
N GLN A 28 7.69 23.54 15.87
CA GLN A 28 6.47 24.04 15.24
C GLN A 28 6.48 25.56 14.93
N PRO A 29 6.92 26.47 15.82
CA PRO A 29 7.00 27.90 15.50
C PRO A 29 8.10 28.21 14.46
N ILE A 30 9.21 27.45 14.46
CA ILE A 30 10.30 27.59 13.47
C ILE A 30 9.78 27.24 12.07
N TRP A 31 9.04 26.14 11.94
CA TRP A 31 8.45 25.75 10.67
C TRP A 31 7.41 26.77 10.20
N SER A 32 6.52 27.20 11.11
CA SER A 32 5.49 28.21 10.83
C SER A 32 6.08 29.51 10.29
N SER A 33 7.12 30.04 10.95
CA SER A 33 7.78 31.28 10.52
C SER A 33 8.57 31.12 9.23
N GLY A 34 9.24 29.99 9.04
CA GLY A 34 10.05 29.75 7.84
C GLY A 34 9.24 29.43 6.57
N THR A 35 7.92 29.19 6.68
CA THR A 35 7.05 29.09 5.49
C THR A 35 6.99 30.40 4.67
N ARG A 36 7.37 31.52 5.28
CA ARG A 36 7.46 32.83 4.62
C ARG A 36 8.64 32.92 3.63
N ASN A 37 9.66 32.08 3.80
CA ASN A 37 10.81 32.03 2.89
C ASN A 37 10.52 31.08 1.70
N PRO A 38 10.55 31.57 0.44
CA PRO A 38 10.29 30.73 -0.74
C PRO A 38 11.15 29.46 -0.80
N LYS A 39 12.39 29.49 -0.31
CA LYS A 39 13.30 28.33 -0.34
C LYS A 39 12.86 27.19 0.58
N ASN A 40 12.28 27.52 1.74
CA ASN A 40 11.92 26.53 2.77
C ASN A 40 10.41 26.30 2.87
N LYS A 41 9.62 27.06 2.10
CA LYS A 41 8.17 27.07 2.14
C LYS A 41 7.57 25.67 2.03
N HIS A 42 7.94 24.91 1.00
CA HIS A 42 7.37 23.59 0.76
C HIS A 42 7.80 22.58 1.83
N THR A 43 9.06 22.62 2.26
CA THR A 43 9.59 21.73 3.28
C THR A 43 8.92 21.95 4.63
N TYR A 44 8.84 23.20 5.10
CA TYR A 44 8.25 23.51 6.40
C TYR A 44 6.73 23.42 6.39
N GLN A 45 6.06 23.74 5.28
CA GLN A 45 4.63 23.47 5.15
C GLN A 45 4.37 21.96 5.24
N SER A 46 5.19 21.14 4.58
CA SER A 46 5.09 19.68 4.67
C SER A 46 5.29 19.17 6.10
N TYR A 47 6.17 19.78 6.89
CA TYR A 47 6.36 19.41 8.29
C TYR A 47 5.14 19.75 9.14
N LEU A 48 4.56 20.95 8.95
CA LEU A 48 3.34 21.37 9.64
C LEU A 48 2.15 20.46 9.31
N ASP A 49 1.97 20.10 8.04
CA ASP A 49 0.90 19.21 7.58
C ASP A 49 1.02 17.80 8.19
N GLN A 50 2.25 17.37 8.53
CA GLN A 50 2.52 16.05 9.11
C GLN A 50 2.36 15.99 10.63
N ILE A 51 2.16 17.12 11.33
CA ILE A 51 2.01 17.16 12.79
C ILE A 51 0.92 16.20 13.31
N PRO A 52 -0.28 16.11 12.72
CA PRO A 52 -1.30 15.17 13.20
C PRO A 52 -0.85 13.71 13.11
N ALA A 53 -0.25 13.32 11.98
CA ALA A 53 0.26 11.97 11.77
C ALA A 53 1.45 11.66 12.69
N LEU A 54 2.35 12.63 12.90
CA LEU A 54 3.45 12.54 13.86
C LEU A 54 2.92 12.33 15.29
N ARG A 55 1.91 13.10 15.72
CA ARG A 55 1.30 12.94 17.04
C ARG A 55 0.68 11.55 17.20
N GLN A 56 -0.02 11.07 16.18
CA GLN A 56 -0.61 9.73 16.21
C GLN A 56 0.47 8.64 16.27
N ALA A 57 1.55 8.77 15.50
CA ALA A 57 2.61 7.78 15.40
C ALA A 57 3.52 7.75 16.64
N LEU A 58 3.98 8.91 17.13
CA LEU A 58 5.00 9.01 18.18
C LEU A 58 4.43 9.28 19.58
N LEU A 59 3.29 9.95 19.68
CA LEU A 59 2.67 10.39 20.93
C LEU A 59 1.31 9.71 21.19
N GLY A 60 0.90 8.78 20.31
CA GLY A 60 -0.27 7.95 20.47
C GLY A 60 -0.08 6.85 21.51
N ASP A 61 -0.67 5.69 21.27
CA ASP A 61 -0.43 4.52 22.11
C ASP A 61 0.95 3.88 21.81
N PRO A 62 1.51 3.08 22.73
CA PRO A 62 2.80 2.42 22.51
C PRO A 62 2.82 1.46 21.30
N ALA A 63 1.68 0.89 20.92
CA ALA A 63 1.58 0.00 19.78
C ALA A 63 1.71 0.75 18.45
N ALA A 64 1.18 1.97 18.36
CA ALA A 64 1.29 2.87 17.22
C ALA A 64 2.74 3.31 17.01
N ARG A 65 3.46 3.61 18.09
CA ARG A 65 4.91 3.92 18.04
C ARG A 65 5.71 2.71 17.55
N ALA A 66 5.47 1.53 18.11
CA ALA A 66 6.12 0.30 17.66
C ALA A 66 5.83 -0.03 16.17
N ALA A 67 4.59 0.18 15.72
CA ALA A 67 4.22 0.00 14.31
C ALA A 67 4.97 0.99 13.41
N TYR A 68 5.00 2.27 13.79
CA TYR A 68 5.75 3.29 13.07
C TYR A 68 7.25 2.97 13.00
N ASP A 69 7.87 2.56 14.12
CA ASP A 69 9.29 2.20 14.17
C ASP A 69 9.60 1.01 13.25
N ALA A 70 8.70 0.02 13.18
CA ALA A 70 8.83 -1.11 12.28
C ALA A 70 8.73 -0.69 10.80
N GLU A 71 7.83 0.23 10.46
CA GLU A 71 7.71 0.77 9.11
C GLU A 71 8.92 1.65 8.74
N LEU A 72 9.41 2.48 9.66
CA LEU A 72 10.60 3.31 9.48
C LEU A 72 11.85 2.45 9.29
N ALA A 73 12.03 1.40 10.10
CA ALA A 73 13.13 0.45 9.94
C ALA A 73 13.09 -0.24 8.57
N THR A 74 11.89 -0.58 8.09
CA THR A 74 11.70 -1.16 6.75
C THR A 74 12.06 -0.16 5.66
N ALA A 75 11.65 1.11 5.79
CA ALA A 75 12.00 2.17 4.86
C ALA A 75 13.52 2.45 4.83
N ARG A 76 14.17 2.48 6.00
CA ARG A 76 15.64 2.64 6.12
C ARG A 76 16.39 1.48 5.46
N ARG A 77 15.94 0.24 5.65
CA ARG A 77 16.49 -0.94 4.96
C ARG A 77 16.34 -0.81 3.44
N ALA A 78 15.15 -0.45 2.95
CA ALA A 78 14.91 -0.24 1.52
C ALA A 78 15.80 0.87 0.92
N GLY A 79 15.97 1.99 1.64
CA GLY A 79 16.87 3.07 1.22
C GLY A 79 18.34 2.65 1.18
N ARG A 80 18.80 1.87 2.16
CA ARG A 80 20.15 1.27 2.13
C ARG A 80 20.32 0.32 0.94
N GLU A 81 19.32 -0.51 0.68
CA GLU A 81 19.31 -1.44 -0.45
C GLU A 81 19.41 -0.73 -1.80
N GLN A 82 18.69 0.39 -1.99
CA GLN A 82 18.82 1.22 -3.20
C GLN A 82 20.23 1.78 -3.39
N LYS A 83 20.86 2.26 -2.30
CA LYS A 83 22.24 2.76 -2.34
C LYS A 83 23.24 1.66 -2.70
N LEU A 84 23.06 0.45 -2.16
CA LEU A 84 23.89 -0.71 -2.49
C LEU A 84 23.69 -1.14 -3.95
N ASP A 85 22.46 -1.11 -4.47
CA ASP A 85 22.18 -1.42 -5.88
C ASP A 85 22.82 -0.38 -6.82
N ALA A 86 22.77 0.91 -6.46
CA ALA A 86 23.44 1.97 -7.18
C ALA A 86 24.97 1.80 -7.19
N LEU A 87 25.57 1.45 -6.04
CA LEU A 87 27.01 1.17 -5.96
C LEU A 87 27.39 -0.07 -6.78
N LEU A 88 26.60 -1.15 -6.71
CA LEU A 88 26.84 -2.36 -7.49
C LEU A 88 26.77 -2.11 -9.01
N ARG A 89 25.87 -1.23 -9.47
CA ARG A 89 25.83 -0.80 -10.89
C ARG A 89 27.15 -0.18 -11.32
N LEU A 90 27.73 0.70 -10.49
CA LEU A 90 29.04 1.32 -10.76
C LEU A 90 30.19 0.31 -10.72
N VAL A 91 30.16 -0.62 -9.78
CA VAL A 91 31.12 -1.74 -9.71
C VAL A 91 31.07 -2.58 -10.99
N ARG A 92 29.87 -2.91 -11.49
CA ARG A 92 29.70 -3.67 -12.74
C ARG A 92 30.27 -2.93 -13.94
N LEU A 93 30.03 -1.62 -14.05
CA LEU A 93 30.58 -0.80 -15.13
C LEU A 93 32.11 -0.82 -15.14
N ARG A 94 32.74 -0.66 -13.97
CA ARG A 94 34.21 -0.69 -13.86
C ARG A 94 34.81 -2.08 -14.00
N ALA A 95 34.11 -3.11 -13.54
CA ALA A 95 34.54 -4.50 -13.64
C ALA A 95 34.27 -5.13 -15.02
N ALA A 96 33.51 -4.47 -15.89
CA ALA A 96 33.14 -4.96 -17.22
C ALA A 96 34.36 -5.29 -18.10
N LYS A 97 35.48 -4.61 -17.85
CA LYS A 97 36.79 -4.91 -18.44
C LYS A 97 37.45 -6.19 -17.94
N GLY A 98 36.77 -7.00 -17.13
CA GLY A 98 37.28 -8.27 -16.60
C GLY A 98 38.09 -8.17 -15.31
N GLY A 99 38.04 -7.03 -14.59
CA GLY A 99 38.72 -6.83 -13.30
C GLY A 99 38.74 -5.36 -12.86
N LEU A 100 39.14 -5.10 -11.61
CA LEU A 100 39.25 -3.75 -11.02
C LEU A 100 40.71 -3.37 -10.76
N THR A 101 41.11 -2.16 -11.16
CA THR A 101 42.43 -1.59 -10.79
C THR A 101 42.41 -0.99 -9.40
N VAL A 102 43.59 -0.65 -8.85
CA VAL A 102 43.70 0.09 -7.57
C VAL A 102 42.97 1.44 -7.65
N SER A 103 43.16 2.17 -8.75
CA SER A 103 42.45 3.43 -9.00
C SER A 103 40.93 3.27 -9.11
N ASP A 104 40.42 2.17 -9.69
CA ASP A 104 38.98 1.91 -9.71
C ASP A 104 38.43 1.66 -8.30
N ARG A 105 39.21 0.99 -7.44
CA ARG A 105 38.81 0.72 -6.05
C ARG A 105 38.74 2.01 -5.23
N ASP A 106 39.69 2.91 -5.41
CA ASP A 106 39.70 4.22 -4.75
C ASP A 106 38.50 5.07 -5.19
N LEU A 107 38.21 5.13 -6.50
CA LEU A 107 37.03 5.83 -7.02
C LEU A 107 35.70 5.23 -6.53
N LEU A 108 35.62 3.90 -6.45
CA LEU A 108 34.44 3.21 -5.90
C LEU A 108 34.30 3.44 -4.39
N HIS A 109 35.41 3.57 -3.67
CA HIS A 109 35.42 3.89 -2.25
C HIS A 109 34.90 5.31 -2.00
N ASP A 110 35.40 6.31 -2.74
CA ASP A 110 34.92 7.69 -2.64
C ASP A 110 33.42 7.78 -2.96
N ARG A 111 32.96 7.01 -3.95
CA ARG A 111 31.54 6.95 -4.29
C ARG A 111 30.70 6.25 -3.22
N ALA A 112 31.21 5.20 -2.58
CA ALA A 112 30.57 4.54 -1.45
C ALA A 112 30.39 5.50 -0.27
N VAL A 113 31.43 6.29 0.06
CA VAL A 113 31.37 7.33 1.10
C VAL A 113 30.35 8.40 0.75
N ALA A 114 30.32 8.88 -0.51
CA ALA A 114 29.34 9.86 -0.97
C ALA A 114 27.88 9.36 -0.88
N LEU A 115 27.66 8.05 -1.00
CA LEU A 115 26.35 7.43 -0.81
C LEU A 115 26.01 7.16 0.68
N GLY A 116 26.97 7.35 1.59
CA GLY A 116 26.85 7.07 3.02
C GLY A 116 26.90 5.57 3.33
N LEU A 117 27.67 4.79 2.57
CA LEU A 117 27.94 3.37 2.78
C LEU A 117 29.32 3.17 3.43
N THR A 118 29.53 2.02 4.07
CA THR A 118 30.81 1.71 4.75
C THR A 118 31.82 1.05 3.79
N SER A 119 33.12 1.11 4.11
CA SER A 119 34.16 0.40 3.35
C SER A 119 33.90 -1.11 3.28
N GLY A 120 33.44 -1.70 4.38
CA GLY A 120 33.05 -3.11 4.43
C GLY A 120 31.84 -3.47 3.56
N ASP A 121 30.98 -2.51 3.20
CA ASP A 121 29.92 -2.75 2.21
C ASP A 121 30.51 -2.86 0.80
N LEU A 122 31.51 -2.04 0.46
CA LEU A 122 32.21 -2.10 -0.84
C LEU A 122 33.05 -3.38 -0.96
N ASP A 123 33.79 -3.74 0.08
CA ASP A 123 34.65 -4.94 0.09
C ASP A 123 33.87 -6.20 -0.26
N ARG A 124 32.67 -6.36 0.31
CA ARG A 124 31.75 -7.47 0.00
C ARG A 124 31.25 -7.46 -1.45
N LEU A 125 31.13 -6.29 -2.08
CA LEU A 125 30.71 -6.18 -3.48
C LEU A 125 31.83 -6.53 -4.46
N ILE A 126 33.10 -6.33 -4.07
CA ILE A 126 34.27 -6.52 -4.94
C ILE A 126 35.08 -7.80 -4.66
N GLU A 127 34.78 -8.52 -3.58
CA GLU A 127 35.50 -9.74 -3.12
C GLU A 127 35.73 -10.79 -4.23
N GLY A 128 34.79 -10.93 -5.17
CA GLY A 128 34.87 -11.88 -6.28
C GLY A 128 35.47 -11.34 -7.58
N ILE A 129 35.98 -10.11 -7.61
CA ILE A 129 36.43 -9.43 -8.83
C ILE A 129 37.97 -9.36 -8.87
N PRO A 130 38.64 -9.92 -9.91
CA PRO A 130 40.09 -10.00 -9.95
C PRO A 130 40.75 -8.61 -10.12
N PRO A 131 41.94 -8.39 -9.52
CA PRO A 131 42.68 -7.14 -9.68
C PRO A 131 43.33 -7.02 -11.08
N ARG A 132 43.42 -5.80 -11.61
CA ARG A 132 44.04 -5.48 -12.92
C ARG A 132 45.02 -4.30 -12.79
N SER A 133 46.06 -4.23 -13.62
CA SER A 133 46.99 -3.09 -13.68
C SER A 133 46.48 -1.99 -14.62
N GLY A 134 46.66 -0.71 -14.25
CA GLY A 134 46.13 0.46 -14.98
C GLY A 134 47.19 1.54 -15.26
N ALA A 135 46.91 2.42 -16.22
CA ALA A 135 47.72 3.57 -16.62
C ALA A 135 46.84 4.84 -16.69
N PRO A 136 47.38 6.05 -16.45
CA PRO A 136 46.57 7.25 -16.17
C PRO A 136 46.27 8.12 -17.40
N ALA A 137 45.23 8.95 -17.33
CA ALA A 137 44.95 10.06 -18.27
C ALA A 137 44.15 11.20 -17.60
N GLU A 138 44.40 12.43 -18.06
CA GLU A 138 43.98 13.75 -17.54
C GLU A 138 42.71 14.34 -18.23
N VAL A 139 42.22 15.51 -17.74
CA VAL A 139 40.82 16.01 -17.80
C VAL A 139 40.66 17.35 -18.56
N ASP A 140 39.43 17.54 -19.11
CA ASP A 140 38.60 18.79 -19.28
C ASP A 140 38.61 19.47 -20.68
N VAL A 141 37.52 20.03 -21.29
CA VAL A 141 36.48 21.04 -20.92
C VAL A 141 35.21 20.93 -21.85
N PRO A 142 34.00 21.45 -21.50
CA PRO A 142 32.72 21.18 -22.17
C PRO A 142 32.26 22.20 -23.24
N ASP A 143 31.20 21.86 -23.99
CA ASP A 143 30.68 22.59 -25.17
C ASP A 143 29.11 22.59 -25.22
N PRO A 144 28.43 23.30 -26.15
CA PRO A 144 27.35 24.27 -25.90
C PRO A 144 25.91 23.68 -25.88
N PRO A 145 24.91 24.46 -25.40
CA PRO A 145 23.58 23.93 -25.07
C PRO A 145 22.70 23.62 -26.30
N ALA A 146 21.93 22.54 -26.20
CA ALA A 146 20.82 22.21 -27.10
C ALA A 146 19.56 23.04 -26.77
N ASP A 147 18.63 23.17 -27.73
CA ASP A 147 17.31 23.81 -27.52
C ASP A 147 16.41 22.95 -26.61
N VAL A 148 16.53 23.20 -25.31
CA VAL A 148 15.86 22.51 -24.20
C VAL A 148 15.24 23.52 -23.24
N LEU A 149 14.42 23.04 -22.31
CA LEU A 149 13.89 23.91 -21.26
C LEU A 149 15.03 24.54 -20.45
N ASP A 150 14.84 25.83 -20.12
CA ASP A 150 15.77 26.60 -19.29
C ASP A 150 16.13 25.84 -18.00
N PRO A 151 17.41 25.85 -17.56
CA PRO A 151 17.86 25.13 -16.37
C PRO A 151 17.05 25.44 -15.10
N THR A 152 16.55 26.67 -14.97
CA THR A 152 15.73 27.09 -13.83
C THR A 152 14.37 26.41 -13.85
N MET A 153 13.74 26.35 -15.03
CA MET A 153 12.45 25.67 -15.22
C MET A 153 12.58 24.16 -15.05
N ARG A 154 13.66 23.56 -15.57
CA ARG A 154 13.99 22.14 -15.36
C ARG A 154 14.09 21.81 -13.87
N ARG A 155 14.80 22.65 -13.11
CA ARG A 155 14.95 22.50 -11.65
C ARG A 155 13.62 22.64 -10.91
N GLN A 156 12.77 23.59 -11.28
CA GLN A 156 11.45 23.76 -10.67
C GLN A 156 10.55 22.54 -10.88
N ILE A 157 10.48 22.03 -12.10
CA ILE A 157 9.72 20.82 -12.44
C ILE A 157 10.26 19.62 -11.64
N ARG A 158 11.59 19.45 -11.58
CA ARG A 158 12.25 18.37 -10.80
C ARG A 158 11.90 18.43 -9.32
N VAL A 159 12.01 19.59 -8.68
CA VAL A 159 11.70 19.76 -7.25
C VAL A 159 10.25 19.38 -6.95
N ALA A 160 9.30 19.81 -7.79
CA ALA A 160 7.89 19.48 -7.62
C ALA A 160 7.62 17.98 -7.84
N LEU A 161 8.23 17.36 -8.88
CA LEU A 161 8.12 15.92 -9.15
C LEU A 161 8.77 15.06 -8.06
N GLU A 162 9.91 15.47 -7.51
CA GLU A 162 10.58 14.78 -6.40
C GLU A 162 9.72 14.77 -5.14
N HIS A 163 9.07 15.90 -4.84
CA HIS A 163 8.12 15.99 -3.73
C HIS A 163 6.96 15.00 -3.88
N LEU A 164 6.44 14.86 -5.11
CA LEU A 164 5.36 13.91 -5.45
C LEU A 164 5.84 12.48 -5.73
N ARG A 165 7.16 12.28 -5.81
CA ARG A 165 7.83 11.02 -6.17
C ARG A 165 7.36 10.49 -7.53
N ARG A 166 7.39 11.37 -8.51
CA ARG A 166 7.10 11.06 -9.91
C ARG A 166 8.36 11.25 -10.74
N ARG A 167 8.48 10.46 -11.80
CA ARG A 167 9.67 10.47 -12.67
C ARG A 167 9.66 11.68 -13.61
N ASP A 168 8.54 11.84 -14.29
CA ASP A 168 8.30 12.88 -15.28
C ASP A 168 6.83 13.31 -15.22
N LEU A 169 6.46 14.33 -16.02
CA LEU A 169 5.09 14.84 -16.05
C LEU A 169 4.09 13.80 -16.59
N TYR A 170 4.52 12.87 -17.45
CA TYR A 170 3.69 11.76 -17.93
C TYR A 170 3.35 10.77 -16.79
N ASP A 171 4.35 10.39 -15.99
CA ASP A 171 4.20 9.54 -14.80
C ASP A 171 3.31 10.20 -13.74
N ALA A 172 3.37 11.54 -13.61
CA ALA A 172 2.48 12.29 -12.74
C ALA A 172 1.02 12.25 -13.20
N LEU A 173 0.75 12.40 -14.50
CA LEU A 173 -0.60 12.29 -15.05
C LEU A 173 -1.11 10.83 -15.19
N GLY A 174 -0.21 9.86 -15.05
CA GLY A 174 -0.50 8.44 -15.25
C GLY A 174 -0.75 8.08 -16.72
N LEU A 175 -0.07 8.79 -17.63
CA LEU A 175 -0.19 8.62 -19.08
C LEU A 175 1.09 8.04 -19.67
N ALA A 176 0.98 7.39 -20.82
CA ALA A 176 2.13 6.96 -21.61
C ALA A 176 2.66 8.14 -22.46
N ARG A 177 3.93 8.05 -22.90
CA ARG A 177 4.60 9.12 -23.67
C ARG A 177 4.01 9.34 -25.07
N ASP A 178 3.28 8.37 -25.59
CA ASP A 178 2.59 8.38 -26.88
C ASP A 178 1.14 8.90 -26.77
N ALA A 179 0.67 9.25 -25.57
CA ALA A 179 -0.70 9.72 -25.37
C ALA A 179 -1.01 10.96 -26.25
N PRO A 180 -2.24 11.02 -26.82
CA PRO A 180 -2.68 12.17 -27.62
C PRO A 180 -2.78 13.43 -26.76
N MET A 181 -2.48 14.60 -27.35
CA MET A 181 -2.44 15.88 -26.61
C MET A 181 -3.79 16.25 -25.97
N ALA A 182 -4.89 15.91 -26.64
CA ALA A 182 -6.24 16.12 -26.09
C ALA A 182 -6.43 15.36 -24.76
N GLU A 183 -5.98 14.09 -24.71
CA GLU A 183 -6.05 13.28 -23.50
C GLU A 183 -5.14 13.81 -22.38
N ILE A 184 -3.95 14.32 -22.73
CA ILE A 184 -3.04 14.97 -21.77
C ILE A 184 -3.70 16.21 -21.16
N GLY A 185 -4.33 17.06 -21.99
CA GLY A 185 -5.06 18.24 -21.55
C GLY A 185 -6.23 17.89 -20.64
N ASP A 186 -7.08 16.97 -21.06
CA ASP A 186 -8.24 16.51 -20.30
C ASP A 186 -7.84 15.92 -18.94
N ARG A 187 -6.75 15.13 -18.92
CA ARG A 187 -6.22 14.51 -17.70
C ARG A 187 -5.63 15.54 -16.75
N ALA A 188 -4.88 16.51 -17.26
CA ALA A 188 -4.34 17.62 -16.48
C ALA A 188 -5.46 18.46 -15.87
N ASP A 189 -6.50 18.78 -16.63
CA ASP A 189 -7.68 19.52 -16.13
C ASP A 189 -8.50 18.73 -15.11
N ALA A 190 -8.64 17.42 -15.31
CA ALA A 190 -9.29 16.54 -14.35
C ALA A 190 -8.54 16.50 -13.01
N GLU A 191 -7.22 16.33 -13.02
CA GLU A 191 -6.40 16.36 -11.81
C GLU A 191 -6.41 17.77 -11.18
N ARG A 192 -6.34 18.85 -11.98
CA ARG A 192 -6.46 20.23 -11.47
C ARG A 192 -7.75 20.43 -10.68
N ARG A 193 -8.90 20.04 -11.25
CA ARG A 193 -10.21 20.13 -10.60
C ARG A 193 -10.24 19.30 -9.32
N ARG A 194 -9.79 18.05 -9.38
CA ARG A 194 -9.73 17.14 -8.23
C ARG A 194 -8.94 17.73 -7.05
N TRP A 195 -7.76 18.30 -7.32
CA TRP A 195 -6.91 18.88 -6.28
C TRP A 195 -7.42 20.26 -5.82
N MET A 196 -8.06 21.04 -6.69
CA MET A 196 -8.73 22.30 -6.30
C MET A 196 -9.90 22.07 -5.33
N HIS A 197 -10.67 20.99 -5.52
CA HIS A 197 -11.79 20.64 -4.63
C HIS A 197 -11.37 20.19 -3.23
N LYS A 198 -10.09 19.90 -2.97
CA LYS A 198 -9.61 19.60 -1.61
C LYS A 198 -9.58 20.88 -0.78
N ALA A 199 -10.30 20.90 0.35
CA ALA A 199 -10.46 22.10 1.18
C ALA A 199 -9.14 22.58 1.83
N GLN A 200 -8.26 21.66 2.25
CA GLN A 200 -6.99 22.02 2.88
C GLN A 200 -5.90 22.33 1.86
N VAL A 201 -5.14 23.40 2.09
CA VAL A 201 -3.93 23.75 1.34
C VAL A 201 -2.76 23.04 1.99
N THR A 202 -2.36 21.90 1.42
CA THR A 202 -1.20 21.12 1.85
C THR A 202 -0.03 21.31 0.88
N ALA A 203 1.20 21.02 1.33
CA ALA A 203 2.39 21.02 0.46
C ALA A 203 2.22 20.08 -0.74
N GLU A 204 1.59 18.92 -0.52
CA GLU A 204 1.24 17.97 -1.58
C GLU A 204 0.27 18.59 -2.60
N LYS A 205 -0.79 19.29 -2.13
CA LYS A 205 -1.72 19.99 -3.02
C LYS A 205 -1.01 21.06 -3.84
N THR A 206 -0.13 21.85 -3.23
CA THR A 206 0.62 22.89 -3.94
C THR A 206 1.55 22.27 -5.01
N ALA A 207 2.31 21.23 -4.66
CA ALA A 207 3.19 20.54 -5.61
C ALA A 207 2.41 19.90 -6.76
N TRP A 208 1.23 19.32 -6.51
CA TRP A 208 0.36 18.79 -7.56
C TRP A 208 -0.15 19.87 -8.50
N LEU A 209 -0.56 21.03 -7.97
CA LEU A 209 -1.03 22.15 -8.78
C LEU A 209 0.10 22.74 -9.63
N GLU A 210 1.33 22.79 -9.11
CA GLU A 210 2.52 23.18 -9.87
C GLU A 210 2.82 22.18 -10.98
N VAL A 211 2.87 20.87 -10.68
CA VAL A 211 3.10 19.82 -11.69
C VAL A 211 2.03 19.83 -12.79
N VAL A 212 0.76 20.00 -12.42
CA VAL A 212 -0.35 20.10 -13.38
C VAL A 212 -0.23 21.38 -14.21
N SER A 213 0.15 22.51 -13.61
CA SER A 213 0.40 23.74 -14.36
C SER A 213 1.55 23.57 -15.35
N HIS A 214 2.66 22.95 -14.94
CA HIS A 214 3.78 22.67 -15.83
C HIS A 214 3.39 21.71 -16.97
N ALA A 215 2.57 20.69 -16.69
CA ALA A 215 2.03 19.82 -17.73
C ALA A 215 1.14 20.58 -18.72
N GLN A 216 0.26 21.46 -18.23
CA GLN A 216 -0.57 22.32 -19.08
C GLN A 216 0.28 23.23 -19.96
N THR A 217 1.36 23.82 -19.44
CA THR A 217 2.22 24.74 -20.21
C THR A 217 3.13 24.00 -21.20
N HIS A 218 3.68 22.85 -20.82
CA HIS A 218 4.75 22.20 -21.58
C HIS A 218 4.31 20.97 -22.39
N MET A 219 3.08 20.47 -22.23
CA MET A 219 2.64 19.23 -22.91
C MET A 219 1.41 19.39 -23.80
N THR A 220 0.71 20.53 -23.73
CA THR A 220 -0.53 20.76 -24.50
C THR A 220 -0.30 21.41 -25.86
N ALA A 221 0.90 21.97 -26.09
CA ALA A 221 1.32 22.53 -27.38
C ALA A 221 2.38 21.63 -28.05
N PRO A 222 2.32 21.39 -29.39
CA PRO A 222 3.23 20.47 -30.07
C PRO A 222 4.71 20.83 -29.91
N GLU A 223 5.06 22.10 -30.08
CA GLU A 223 6.45 22.58 -29.97
C GLU A 223 6.96 22.53 -28.53
N ALA A 224 6.10 22.87 -27.56
CA ALA A 224 6.44 22.82 -26.14
C ALA A 224 6.63 21.37 -25.67
N ARG A 225 5.76 20.45 -26.12
CA ARG A 225 5.88 19.00 -25.85
C ARG A 225 7.17 18.46 -26.43
N ALA A 226 7.47 18.78 -27.69
CA ALA A 226 8.72 18.37 -28.31
C ALA A 226 9.95 18.93 -27.57
N ARG A 227 9.89 20.16 -27.05
CA ARG A 227 10.96 20.74 -26.21
C ARG A 227 11.09 20.03 -24.86
N TYR A 228 9.99 19.62 -24.24
CA TYR A 228 10.00 18.84 -23.01
C TYR A 228 10.54 17.41 -23.24
N ASP A 229 10.11 16.75 -24.32
CA ASP A 229 10.59 15.42 -24.69
C ASP A 229 12.09 15.44 -25.03
N ARG A 230 12.58 16.50 -25.70
CA ARG A 230 14.03 16.76 -25.88
C ARG A 230 14.75 16.97 -24.55
N THR A 231 14.11 17.63 -23.58
CA THR A 231 14.68 17.81 -22.24
C THR A 231 14.80 16.48 -21.51
N LEU A 232 13.80 15.59 -21.59
CA LEU A 232 13.87 14.24 -21.02
C LEU A 232 14.94 13.38 -21.70
N ALA A 233 15.09 13.50 -23.03
CA ALA A 233 16.16 12.84 -23.76
C ALA A 233 17.54 13.35 -23.31
N GLN A 234 17.70 14.67 -23.15
CA GLN A 234 18.93 15.26 -22.66
C GLN A 234 19.25 14.81 -21.22
N GLU A 235 18.28 14.75 -20.31
CA GLU A 235 18.52 14.26 -18.93
C GLU A 235 18.98 12.79 -18.92
N ALA A 236 18.46 11.98 -19.83
CA ALA A 236 18.94 10.60 -20.03
C ALA A 236 20.36 10.57 -20.60
N GLU A 237 20.67 11.43 -21.58
CA GLU A 237 22.02 11.58 -22.15
C GLU A 237 23.04 12.10 -21.13
N GLU A 238 22.66 13.06 -20.27
CA GLU A 238 23.47 13.58 -19.15
C GLU A 238 23.76 12.44 -18.15
N SER A 239 22.73 11.68 -17.78
CA SER A 239 22.89 10.53 -16.87
C SER A 239 23.79 9.43 -17.46
N LEU A 240 23.72 9.21 -18.77
CA LEU A 240 24.63 8.31 -19.49
C LEU A 240 26.04 8.91 -19.56
N GLY A 241 26.16 10.22 -19.79
CA GLY A 241 27.42 10.96 -19.81
C GLY A 241 28.19 10.77 -18.50
N ASP A 242 27.53 11.00 -17.36
CA ASP A 242 28.09 10.76 -16.03
C ASP A 242 28.58 9.30 -15.86
N ALA A 243 27.83 8.33 -16.39
CA ALA A 243 28.18 6.92 -16.32
C ALA A 243 29.36 6.56 -17.25
N ILE A 244 29.43 7.16 -18.44
CA ILE A 244 30.54 6.99 -19.39
C ILE A 244 31.80 7.63 -18.81
N GLU A 245 31.73 8.87 -18.35
CA GLU A 245 32.84 9.55 -17.70
C GLU A 245 33.32 8.72 -16.52
N PHE A 246 32.40 8.35 -15.62
CA PHE A 246 32.72 7.49 -14.49
C PHE A 246 33.28 6.13 -14.90
N ALA A 247 32.96 5.55 -16.06
CA ALA A 247 33.56 4.29 -16.50
C ALA A 247 34.95 4.46 -17.12
N LEU A 248 35.18 5.61 -17.77
CA LEU A 248 36.37 5.89 -18.58
C LEU A 248 37.44 6.70 -17.86
N THR A 249 37.15 7.37 -16.74
CA THR A 249 38.16 8.11 -15.97
C THR A 249 39.34 7.20 -15.64
N GLY A 250 40.55 7.59 -16.07
CA GLY A 250 41.77 6.82 -15.86
C GLY A 250 41.88 5.54 -16.70
N GLN A 251 41.13 5.43 -17.81
CA GLN A 251 41.36 4.42 -18.85
C GLN A 251 42.13 5.02 -20.03
N ALA A 252 43.09 4.29 -20.59
CA ALA A 252 43.77 4.68 -21.83
C ALA A 252 43.05 4.17 -23.09
N ARG A 253 42.25 3.09 -22.95
CA ARG A 253 41.57 2.39 -24.04
C ARG A 253 40.17 1.94 -23.61
N LEU A 254 39.22 2.01 -24.54
CA LEU A 254 37.89 1.47 -24.34
C LEU A 254 37.92 -0.03 -24.62
N ASP A 255 37.72 -0.84 -23.59
CA ASP A 255 37.64 -2.28 -23.77
C ASP A 255 36.24 -2.73 -24.26
N PRO A 256 36.14 -3.86 -24.98
CA PRO A 256 34.86 -4.34 -25.53
C PRO A 256 33.80 -4.66 -24.46
N GLY A 257 34.21 -5.04 -23.26
CA GLY A 257 33.29 -5.39 -22.16
C GLY A 257 32.64 -4.14 -21.57
N THR A 258 33.42 -3.10 -21.29
CA THR A 258 32.95 -1.79 -20.86
C THR A 258 32.10 -1.12 -21.95
N HIS A 259 32.46 -1.26 -23.22
CA HIS A 259 31.64 -0.78 -24.33
C HIS A 259 30.24 -1.44 -24.33
N ALA A 260 30.18 -2.78 -24.20
CA ALA A 260 28.91 -3.50 -24.12
C ALA A 260 28.10 -3.09 -22.87
N ALA A 261 28.73 -2.94 -21.71
CA ALA A 261 28.07 -2.52 -20.47
C ALA A 261 27.50 -1.10 -20.57
N LEU A 262 28.20 -0.18 -21.25
CA LEU A 262 27.71 1.19 -21.50
C LEU A 262 26.54 1.21 -22.49
N LEU A 263 26.52 0.31 -23.48
CA LEU A 263 25.38 0.15 -24.39
C LEU A 263 24.15 -0.44 -23.67
N ASP A 264 24.34 -1.43 -22.79
CA ASP A 264 23.27 -1.98 -21.96
C ASP A 264 22.71 -0.92 -21.00
N GLU A 265 23.59 -0.07 -20.45
CA GLU A 265 23.20 1.05 -19.60
C GLU A 265 22.40 2.11 -20.38
N ALA A 266 22.83 2.45 -21.59
CA ALA A 266 22.12 3.34 -22.49
C ALA A 266 20.74 2.78 -22.88
N ALA A 267 20.64 1.47 -23.12
CA ALA A 267 19.37 0.80 -23.39
C ALA A 267 18.44 0.86 -22.16
N GLY A 268 18.98 0.72 -20.95
CA GLY A 268 18.23 0.89 -19.69
C GLY A 268 17.67 2.31 -19.50
N LEU A 269 18.34 3.32 -20.06
CA LEU A 269 17.89 4.71 -20.08
C LEU A 269 16.98 5.05 -21.28
N GLY A 270 16.74 4.08 -22.18
CA GLY A 270 15.89 4.26 -23.37
C GLY A 270 16.57 5.01 -24.52
N ILE A 271 17.91 5.07 -24.54
CA ILE A 271 18.69 5.71 -25.60
C ILE A 271 18.92 4.69 -26.72
N ALA A 272 18.69 5.12 -27.97
CA ALA A 272 18.92 4.28 -29.14
C ALA A 272 20.40 3.87 -29.29
N PRO A 273 20.70 2.66 -29.76
CA PRO A 273 22.07 2.13 -29.80
C PRO A 273 23.03 3.00 -30.64
N ASP A 274 22.57 3.52 -31.77
CA ASP A 274 23.38 4.40 -32.64
C ASP A 274 23.73 5.73 -31.95
N ARG A 275 22.77 6.26 -31.18
CA ARG A 275 22.96 7.48 -30.39
C ARG A 275 23.90 7.24 -29.22
N ALA A 276 23.76 6.10 -28.53
CA ALA A 276 24.64 5.68 -27.46
C ALA A 276 26.08 5.50 -27.94
N ALA A 277 26.30 4.82 -29.07
CA ALA A 277 27.62 4.65 -29.68
C ALA A 277 28.25 6.01 -30.04
N THR A 278 27.45 6.96 -30.53
CA THR A 278 27.91 8.33 -30.83
C THR A 278 28.36 9.07 -29.57
N LEU A 279 27.60 8.97 -28.47
CA LEU A 279 27.92 9.59 -27.19
C LEU A 279 29.17 8.96 -26.55
N ILE A 280 29.28 7.63 -26.56
CA ILE A 280 30.46 6.90 -26.09
C ILE A 280 31.69 7.29 -26.90
N GLY A 281 31.59 7.32 -28.24
CA GLY A 281 32.69 7.73 -29.11
C GLY A 281 33.09 9.20 -28.91
N ARG A 282 32.13 10.08 -28.63
CA ARG A 282 32.41 11.48 -28.28
C ARG A 282 33.14 11.59 -26.95
N ALA A 283 32.67 10.90 -25.92
CA ALA A 283 33.31 10.89 -24.61
C ALA A 283 34.72 10.25 -24.65
N CYS A 284 34.92 9.20 -25.44
CA CYS A 284 36.24 8.62 -25.66
C CYS A 284 37.21 9.65 -26.27
N ARG A 285 36.76 10.42 -27.27
CA ARG A 285 37.58 11.51 -27.84
C ARG A 285 37.84 12.63 -26.83
N ALA A 286 36.84 12.99 -26.04
CA ALA A 286 36.96 14.04 -25.02
C ALA A 286 37.92 13.64 -23.88
N LEU A 287 37.94 12.37 -23.49
CA LEU A 287 38.77 11.83 -22.41
C LEU A 287 40.11 11.26 -22.90
N GLY A 288 40.45 11.41 -24.19
CA GLY A 288 41.69 10.88 -24.77
C GLY A 288 41.78 9.35 -24.80
N VAL A 289 40.66 8.65 -24.70
CA VAL A 289 40.58 7.18 -24.67
C VAL A 289 40.60 6.65 -26.10
N ALA A 290 41.57 5.79 -26.43
CA ALA A 290 41.61 5.13 -27.72
C ALA A 290 40.47 4.10 -27.86
N SER A 291 39.62 4.28 -28.87
CA SER A 291 38.54 3.34 -29.23
C SER A 291 39.02 2.46 -30.38
N GLU A 292 39.21 1.17 -30.14
CA GLU A 292 39.45 0.20 -31.22
C GLU A 292 38.11 -0.15 -31.89
N ALA A 293 37.80 0.56 -32.96
CA ALA A 293 36.80 0.11 -33.92
C ALA A 293 37.38 -1.03 -34.76
N GLY A 294 37.37 -2.26 -34.23
CA GLY A 294 37.64 -3.45 -35.04
C GLY A 294 38.50 -4.51 -34.37
N ALA A 295 37.82 -5.48 -33.74
CA ALA A 295 38.12 -6.91 -33.64
C ALA A 295 37.56 -7.39 -32.31
N ALA A 296 36.46 -8.13 -32.33
CA ALA A 296 35.98 -8.84 -31.15
C ALA A 296 36.97 -9.96 -30.81
N PRO A 297 37.72 -9.90 -29.69
CA PRO A 297 38.29 -11.11 -29.14
C PRO A 297 37.13 -11.94 -28.58
N ALA A 298 37.27 -13.27 -28.55
CA ALA A 298 36.28 -14.20 -28.02
C ALA A 298 35.68 -13.64 -26.72
N ALA A 299 34.37 -13.41 -26.71
CA ALA A 299 33.64 -12.89 -25.57
C ALA A 299 34.01 -13.72 -24.33
N SER A 300 34.86 -13.18 -23.45
CA SER A 300 34.92 -13.70 -22.09
C SER A 300 33.49 -13.51 -21.59
N ALA A 301 32.80 -14.62 -21.33
CA ALA A 301 31.39 -14.61 -21.03
C ALA A 301 31.15 -13.58 -19.92
N ALA A 302 30.50 -12.45 -20.27
CA ALA A 302 30.35 -11.32 -19.36
C ALA A 302 29.73 -11.84 -18.07
N LEU A 303 30.52 -11.83 -17.00
CA LEU A 303 30.09 -12.34 -15.70
C LEU A 303 29.03 -11.37 -15.17
N ARG A 304 27.79 -11.84 -15.08
CA ARG A 304 26.72 -11.08 -14.45
C ARG A 304 26.78 -11.33 -12.94
N PHE A 305 27.05 -10.29 -12.17
CA PHE A 305 27.13 -10.35 -10.72
C PHE A 305 25.79 -9.98 -10.08
N VAL A 306 25.13 -10.89 -9.37
CA VAL A 306 23.84 -10.63 -8.69
C VAL A 306 24.04 -10.61 -7.18
N ARG A 307 23.56 -9.56 -6.50
CA ARG A 307 23.63 -9.44 -5.03
C ARG A 307 22.43 -10.11 -4.37
N CYS A 308 22.69 -10.93 -3.36
CA CYS A 308 21.65 -11.53 -2.54
C CYS A 308 21.03 -10.51 -1.57
N ARG A 309 19.70 -10.37 -1.60
CA ARG A 309 18.94 -9.50 -0.68
C ARG A 309 18.92 -10.03 0.77
N SER A 310 19.23 -11.31 0.99
CA SER A 310 19.18 -11.95 2.32
C SER A 310 20.52 -11.88 3.05
N CYS A 311 21.64 -12.20 2.40
CA CYS A 311 22.96 -12.21 3.04
C CYS A 311 23.92 -11.11 2.53
N GLY A 312 23.56 -10.38 1.47
CA GLY A 312 24.43 -9.36 0.86
C GLY A 312 25.55 -9.91 -0.02
N GLY A 313 25.79 -11.22 -0.04
CA GLY A 313 26.82 -11.85 -0.88
C GLY A 313 26.53 -11.71 -2.37
N VAL A 314 27.59 -11.55 -3.18
CA VAL A 314 27.52 -11.37 -4.63
C VAL A 314 27.83 -12.69 -5.34
N THR A 315 26.92 -13.15 -6.18
CA THR A 315 27.10 -14.38 -6.96
C THR A 315 27.29 -14.05 -8.43
N ALA A 316 28.40 -14.53 -9.02
CA ALA A 316 28.67 -14.41 -10.45
C ALA A 316 27.99 -15.53 -11.26
N TYR A 317 27.30 -15.16 -12.33
CA TYR A 317 26.67 -16.07 -13.29
C TYR A 317 27.24 -15.86 -14.69
N GLY A 318 27.42 -16.95 -15.44
CA GLY A 318 27.69 -16.88 -16.88
C GLY A 318 26.43 -16.49 -17.67
N ALA A 319 26.62 -15.94 -18.88
CA ALA A 319 25.59 -15.29 -19.69
C ALA A 319 24.40 -16.19 -20.15
N ALA A 320 24.37 -17.50 -19.88
CA ALA A 320 23.21 -18.36 -20.15
C ALA A 320 23.10 -19.55 -19.16
N PRO A 321 21.88 -20.00 -18.74
CA PRO A 321 20.58 -19.34 -18.69
C PRO A 321 20.04 -19.18 -17.24
N LEU A 322 19.77 -17.94 -16.83
CA LEU A 322 18.89 -17.62 -15.69
C LEU A 322 17.41 -18.02 -15.93
N VAL A 323 17.10 -18.61 -17.08
CA VAL A 323 15.75 -18.93 -17.54
C VAL A 323 15.23 -20.26 -16.98
N THR A 324 16.09 -21.24 -16.67
CA THR A 324 15.64 -22.62 -16.38
C THR A 324 16.08 -23.24 -15.03
N LYS A 325 17.04 -22.67 -14.30
CA LYS A 325 17.43 -23.16 -12.95
C LYS A 325 17.13 -22.13 -11.85
N PRO A 326 16.82 -22.56 -10.61
CA PRO A 326 16.76 -21.64 -9.47
C PRO A 326 18.15 -21.02 -9.30
N ALA A 327 18.25 -19.71 -9.55
CA ALA A 327 19.47 -18.97 -9.29
C ALA A 327 19.54 -18.75 -7.78
N ASP A 328 20.13 -19.69 -7.05
CA ASP A 328 20.28 -19.59 -5.59
C ASP A 328 21.61 -18.92 -5.24
N CYS A 329 21.63 -18.18 -4.13
CA CYS A 329 22.82 -17.53 -3.62
C CYS A 329 23.88 -18.57 -3.22
N ARG A 330 25.12 -18.42 -3.69
CA ARG A 330 26.23 -19.33 -3.31
C ARG A 330 26.61 -19.24 -1.83
N HIS A 331 26.25 -18.17 -1.13
CA HIS A 331 26.64 -17.95 0.26
C HIS A 331 25.57 -18.40 1.27
N CYS A 332 24.29 -18.21 0.96
CA CYS A 332 23.19 -18.52 1.90
C CYS A 332 22.06 -19.36 1.31
N SER A 333 22.18 -19.84 0.06
CA SER A 333 21.17 -20.62 -0.67
C SER A 333 19.80 -19.92 -0.86
N ALA A 334 19.66 -18.65 -0.48
CA ALA A 334 18.43 -17.91 -0.73
C ALA A 334 18.23 -17.70 -2.24
N SER A 335 16.97 -17.81 -2.69
CA SER A 335 16.60 -17.56 -4.08
C SER A 335 16.99 -16.13 -4.49
N LEU A 336 17.75 -16.00 -5.57
CA LEU A 336 18.02 -14.73 -6.26
C LEU A 336 16.92 -14.39 -7.27
N ARG A 337 15.75 -15.00 -7.11
CA ARG A 337 14.53 -14.67 -7.85
C ARG A 337 13.41 -14.30 -6.89
N TRP A 338 12.58 -13.35 -7.31
CA TRP A 338 11.38 -12.93 -6.59
C TRP A 338 10.15 -13.06 -7.49
N GLY A 339 9.01 -13.41 -6.90
CA GLY A 339 7.74 -13.52 -7.60
C GLY A 339 6.95 -12.21 -7.49
N CYS A 340 6.51 -11.67 -8.61
CA CYS A 340 5.65 -10.49 -8.59
C CYS A 340 4.25 -10.86 -8.04
N PRO A 341 3.74 -10.20 -6.99
CA PRO A 341 2.43 -10.52 -6.41
C PRO A 341 1.25 -10.13 -7.30
N VAL A 342 1.48 -9.27 -8.31
CA VAL A 342 0.46 -8.83 -9.27
C VAL A 342 0.39 -9.79 -10.46
N CYS A 343 1.47 -9.92 -11.23
CA CYS A 343 1.46 -10.70 -12.47
C CYS A 343 2.05 -12.12 -12.34
N ARG A 344 2.49 -12.53 -11.14
CA ARG A 344 3.08 -13.85 -10.81
C ARG A 344 4.33 -14.24 -11.60
N LYS A 345 4.89 -13.33 -12.40
CA LYS A 345 6.14 -13.55 -13.14
C LYS A 345 7.31 -13.52 -12.16
N SER A 346 8.27 -14.42 -12.37
CA SER A 346 9.52 -14.46 -11.62
C SER A 346 10.55 -13.53 -12.24
N ARG A 347 11.17 -12.69 -11.41
CA ARG A 347 12.19 -11.70 -11.77
C ARG A 347 13.47 -11.96 -10.98
N ALA A 348 14.60 -11.53 -11.52
CA ALA A 348 15.86 -11.58 -10.77
C ALA A 348 15.85 -10.51 -9.65
N VAL A 349 16.51 -10.75 -8.52
CA VAL A 349 16.53 -9.82 -7.37
C VAL A 349 17.24 -8.49 -7.65
N ASP A 350 18.04 -8.44 -8.71
CA ASP A 350 18.69 -7.23 -9.23
C ASP A 350 17.80 -6.45 -10.23
N GLU A 351 16.64 -6.98 -10.61
CA GLU A 351 15.60 -6.26 -11.34
C GLU A 351 14.60 -5.64 -10.35
N PRO A 352 14.71 -4.34 -10.01
CA PRO A 352 13.88 -3.73 -8.97
C PRO A 352 12.43 -3.52 -9.39
N LEU A 353 12.15 -3.60 -10.70
CA LEU A 353 10.85 -3.35 -11.32
C LEU A 353 10.41 -4.57 -12.13
N CYS A 354 9.17 -5.02 -11.90
CA CYS A 354 8.52 -5.99 -12.77
C CYS A 354 7.96 -5.30 -14.02
N THR A 355 7.81 -6.02 -15.12
CA THR A 355 7.15 -5.53 -16.35
C THR A 355 5.73 -5.02 -16.14
N CYS A 356 5.04 -5.40 -15.07
CA CYS A 356 3.73 -4.87 -14.71
C CYS A 356 3.80 -3.57 -13.87
N GLY A 357 5.00 -2.99 -13.67
CA GLY A 357 5.21 -1.78 -12.88
C GLY A 357 5.37 -1.99 -11.37
N PHE A 358 5.25 -3.21 -10.86
CA PHE A 358 5.41 -3.49 -9.42
C PHE A 358 6.89 -3.48 -8.99
N ARG A 359 7.19 -2.87 -7.84
CA ARG A 359 8.56 -2.70 -7.32
C ARG A 359 8.87 -3.69 -6.21
N ILE A 360 10.06 -4.29 -6.23
CA ILE A 360 10.51 -5.28 -5.23
C ILE A 360 10.49 -4.72 -3.80
N GLU A 361 10.80 -3.44 -3.62
CA GLU A 361 10.80 -2.76 -2.30
C GLU A 361 9.43 -2.77 -1.61
N ARG A 362 8.35 -2.87 -2.39
CA ARG A 362 6.98 -2.93 -1.86
C ARG A 362 6.57 -4.33 -1.45
N LEU A 363 7.36 -5.36 -1.80
CA LEU A 363 7.00 -6.77 -1.58
C LEU A 363 6.86 -7.11 -0.10
N GLU A 364 7.82 -6.67 0.72
CA GLU A 364 7.84 -6.96 2.17
C GLU A 364 6.72 -6.21 2.91
N PRO A 365 6.55 -4.87 2.77
CA PRO A 365 5.40 -4.17 3.36
C PRO A 365 4.05 -4.77 2.91
N LEU A 366 3.91 -5.10 1.63
CA LEU A 366 2.69 -5.71 1.09
C LEU A 366 2.40 -7.05 1.78
N SER A 367 3.41 -7.91 1.90
CA SER A 367 3.26 -9.24 2.51
C SER A 367 2.87 -9.14 3.98
N ARG A 368 3.47 -8.20 4.74
CA ARG A 368 3.13 -7.96 6.14
C ARG A 368 1.71 -7.47 6.33
N HIS A 369 1.27 -6.45 5.59
CA HIS A 369 -0.11 -5.97 5.70
C HIS A 369 -1.11 -7.03 5.25
N PHE A 370 -0.77 -7.85 4.25
CA PHE A 370 -1.64 -8.94 3.84
C PHE A 370 -1.76 -10.03 4.92
N GLN A 371 -0.67 -10.37 5.63
CA GLN A 371 -0.71 -11.27 6.78
C GLN A 371 -1.48 -10.66 7.96
N ALA A 372 -1.24 -9.40 8.30
CA ALA A 372 -1.95 -8.68 9.35
C ALA A 372 -3.47 -8.62 9.07
N ALA A 373 -3.87 -8.37 7.82
CA ALA A 373 -5.28 -8.43 7.40
C ALA A 373 -5.91 -9.81 7.64
N ARG A 374 -5.17 -10.89 7.36
CA ARG A 374 -5.65 -12.27 7.60
C ARG A 374 -5.82 -12.53 9.10
N HIS A 375 -4.86 -12.11 9.91
CA HIS A 375 -4.94 -12.24 11.37
C HIS A 375 -6.10 -11.44 11.95
N ALA A 376 -6.27 -10.17 11.56
CA ALA A 376 -7.40 -9.33 11.99
C ALA A 376 -8.75 -9.95 11.61
N PHE A 377 -8.87 -10.49 10.38
CA PHE A 377 -10.09 -11.17 9.96
C PHE A 377 -10.38 -12.44 10.78
N GLN A 378 -9.35 -13.21 11.15
CA GLN A 378 -9.50 -14.38 12.04
C GLN A 378 -9.85 -13.97 13.47
N ALA A 379 -9.35 -12.82 13.94
CA ALA A 379 -9.68 -12.24 15.23
C ALA A 379 -11.05 -11.54 15.27
N HIS A 380 -11.82 -11.60 14.17
CA HIS A 380 -13.11 -10.93 13.99
C HIS A 380 -13.06 -9.39 14.01
N ASP A 381 -11.86 -8.80 13.91
CA ASP A 381 -11.67 -7.36 13.74
C ASP A 381 -11.75 -7.00 12.25
N LEU A 382 -12.98 -6.74 11.79
CA LEU A 382 -13.27 -6.46 10.39
C LEU A 382 -12.77 -5.08 9.95
N GLU A 383 -12.66 -4.13 10.89
CA GLU A 383 -12.21 -2.77 10.59
C GLU A 383 -10.70 -2.75 10.35
N ALA A 384 -9.92 -3.35 11.25
CA ALA A 384 -8.48 -3.50 11.06
C ALA A 384 -8.15 -4.33 9.82
N ALA A 385 -8.92 -5.39 9.55
CA ALA A 385 -8.76 -6.18 8.33
C ALA A 385 -8.95 -5.33 7.06
N LEU A 386 -9.98 -4.48 6.99
CA LEU A 386 -10.20 -3.56 5.87
C LEU A 386 -9.10 -2.52 5.75
N ALA A 387 -8.65 -1.95 6.87
CA ALA A 387 -7.57 -0.96 6.88
C ALA A 387 -6.28 -1.54 6.28
N HIS A 388 -5.86 -2.73 6.70
CA HIS A 388 -4.68 -3.41 6.16
C HIS A 388 -4.86 -3.80 4.68
N LEU A 389 -6.04 -4.27 4.26
CA LEU A 389 -6.29 -4.59 2.85
C LEU A 389 -6.24 -3.35 1.94
N ARG A 390 -6.70 -2.19 2.43
CA ARG A 390 -6.56 -0.91 1.71
C ARG A 390 -5.10 -0.50 1.55
N ARG A 391 -4.28 -0.67 2.60
CA ARG A 391 -2.82 -0.47 2.51
C ARG A 391 -2.19 -1.37 1.45
N VAL A 392 -2.61 -2.64 1.36
CA VAL A 392 -2.14 -3.54 0.29
C VAL A 392 -2.48 -2.99 -1.11
N GLN A 393 -3.68 -2.42 -1.29
CA GLN A 393 -4.07 -1.80 -2.56
C GLN A 393 -3.29 -0.50 -2.87
N GLU A 394 -2.84 0.25 -1.87
CA GLU A 394 -1.95 1.41 -2.08
C GLU A 394 -0.60 0.97 -2.68
N TYR A 395 -0.07 -0.18 -2.25
CA TYR A 395 1.17 -0.73 -2.80
C TYR A 395 0.97 -1.40 -4.16
N ALA A 396 -0.13 -2.13 -4.33
CA ALA A 396 -0.49 -2.88 -5.52
C ALA A 396 -2.01 -2.79 -5.80
N PRO A 397 -2.47 -1.83 -6.61
CA PRO A 397 -3.89 -1.59 -6.87
C PRO A 397 -4.64 -2.81 -7.44
N GLU A 398 -3.96 -3.57 -8.29
CA GLU A 398 -4.50 -4.75 -8.98
C GLU A 398 -4.26 -6.06 -8.22
N HIS A 399 -3.92 -6.02 -6.93
CA HIS A 399 -3.68 -7.25 -6.17
C HIS A 399 -4.99 -8.03 -5.93
N ASP A 400 -5.16 -9.13 -6.67
CA ASP A 400 -6.34 -10.02 -6.61
C ASP A 400 -6.70 -10.46 -5.19
N GLY A 401 -5.69 -10.83 -4.39
CA GLY A 401 -5.90 -11.30 -3.02
C GLY A 401 -6.52 -10.23 -2.13
N ALA A 402 -6.15 -8.96 -2.34
CA ALA A 402 -6.67 -7.84 -1.55
C ALA A 402 -8.11 -7.51 -1.96
N ARG A 403 -8.41 -7.48 -3.27
CA ARG A 403 -9.78 -7.26 -3.77
C ARG A 403 -10.75 -8.31 -3.24
N ARG A 404 -10.39 -9.60 -3.35
CA ARG A 404 -11.21 -10.71 -2.82
C ARG A 404 -11.31 -10.66 -1.29
N GLY A 405 -10.24 -10.24 -0.61
CA GLY A 405 -10.24 -10.01 0.83
C GLY A 405 -11.26 -8.96 1.25
N ILE A 406 -11.28 -7.80 0.58
CA ILE A 406 -12.20 -6.69 0.89
C ILE A 406 -13.66 -7.13 0.69
N GLU A 407 -13.93 -7.81 -0.42
CA GLU A 407 -15.27 -8.35 -0.69
C GLU A 407 -15.71 -9.35 0.39
N ARG A 408 -14.80 -10.24 0.82
CA ARG A 408 -15.07 -11.21 1.89
C ARG A 408 -15.36 -10.52 3.22
N VAL A 409 -14.64 -9.45 3.57
CA VAL A 409 -14.91 -8.67 4.79
C VAL A 409 -16.26 -7.96 4.70
N ARG A 410 -16.56 -7.29 3.58
CA ARG A 410 -17.86 -6.63 3.36
C ARG A 410 -19.03 -7.60 3.44
N ARG A 411 -18.88 -8.79 2.87
CA ARG A 411 -19.89 -9.85 2.99
C ARG A 411 -20.10 -10.27 4.44
N ARG A 412 -19.03 -10.38 5.23
CA ARG A 412 -19.13 -10.70 6.67
C ARG A 412 -19.84 -9.59 7.45
N GLN A 413 -19.54 -8.32 7.15
CA GLN A 413 -20.25 -7.17 7.74
C GLN A 413 -21.75 -7.21 7.41
N GLY A 414 -22.11 -7.42 6.14
CA GLY A 414 -23.52 -7.53 5.74
C GLY A 414 -24.25 -8.70 6.40
N GLN A 415 -23.58 -9.84 6.62
CA GLN A 415 -24.15 -10.97 7.38
C GLN A 415 -24.41 -10.61 8.85
N ILE A 416 -23.51 -9.84 9.47
CA ILE A 416 -23.68 -9.38 10.86
C ILE A 416 -24.88 -8.44 10.95
N GLU A 417 -24.97 -7.46 10.04
CA GLU A 417 -26.09 -6.51 9.99
C GLU A 417 -27.43 -7.23 9.77
N GLN A 418 -27.49 -8.21 8.85
CA GLN A 418 -28.70 -9.01 8.63
C GLN A 418 -29.10 -9.81 9.88
N ALA A 419 -28.15 -10.42 10.58
CA ALA A 419 -28.43 -11.17 11.80
C ALA A 419 -28.91 -10.25 12.94
N ARG A 420 -28.31 -9.06 13.07
CA ARG A 420 -28.73 -8.03 14.03
C ARG A 420 -30.14 -7.52 13.73
N ALA A 421 -30.44 -7.20 12.47
CA ALA A 421 -31.77 -6.78 12.04
C ALA A 421 -32.82 -7.88 12.30
N ALA A 422 -32.50 -9.15 12.04
CA ALA A 422 -33.39 -10.27 12.33
C ALA A 422 -33.67 -10.41 13.84
N TRP A 423 -32.66 -10.17 14.69
CA TRP A 423 -32.83 -10.11 16.13
C TRP A 423 -33.74 -8.94 16.54
N ASP A 424 -33.53 -7.74 16.01
CA ASP A 424 -34.33 -6.56 16.35
C ASP A 424 -35.80 -6.72 15.94
N VAL A 425 -36.07 -7.28 14.76
CA VAL A 425 -37.43 -7.60 14.30
C VAL A 425 -38.09 -8.64 15.20
N ALA A 426 -37.37 -9.71 15.55
CA ALA A 426 -37.91 -10.74 16.45
C ALA A 426 -38.18 -10.18 17.85
N ARG A 427 -37.29 -9.34 18.37
CA ARG A 427 -37.45 -8.66 19.66
C ARG A 427 -38.64 -7.71 19.65
N ALA A 428 -38.79 -6.88 18.62
CA ALA A 428 -39.91 -5.94 18.50
C ALA A 428 -41.27 -6.67 18.44
N GLY A 429 -41.31 -7.85 17.84
CA GLY A 429 -42.50 -8.71 17.81
C GLY A 429 -42.67 -9.63 19.04
N ALA A 430 -41.86 -9.48 20.09
CA ALA A 430 -41.82 -10.38 21.26
C ALA A 430 -41.65 -11.87 20.90
N LYS A 431 -41.02 -12.20 19.76
CA LYS A 431 -40.82 -13.58 19.28
C LYS A 431 -39.49 -14.16 19.80
N LEU A 432 -39.45 -14.52 21.09
CA LEU A 432 -38.22 -14.91 21.80
C LEU A 432 -37.58 -16.23 21.32
N PHE A 433 -38.30 -17.11 20.63
CA PHE A 433 -37.72 -18.31 20.00
C PHE A 433 -37.08 -17.98 18.65
N ALA A 434 -37.74 -17.20 17.80
CA ALA A 434 -37.14 -16.67 16.58
C ALA A 434 -35.89 -15.83 16.89
N ALA A 435 -35.96 -15.03 17.95
CA ALA A 435 -34.86 -14.20 18.43
C ALA A 435 -33.64 -15.05 18.86
N ARG A 436 -33.86 -16.22 19.47
CA ARG A 436 -32.78 -17.19 19.79
C ARG A 436 -32.04 -17.66 18.53
N LYS A 437 -32.77 -17.97 17.47
CA LYS A 437 -32.17 -18.40 16.20
C LYS A 437 -31.33 -17.29 15.57
N ALA A 438 -31.84 -16.06 15.58
CA ALA A 438 -31.10 -14.89 15.11
C ALA A 438 -29.82 -14.64 15.93
N LEU A 439 -29.90 -14.71 17.27
CA LEU A 439 -28.72 -14.55 18.14
C LEU A 439 -27.68 -15.65 17.96
N SER A 440 -28.09 -16.90 17.74
CA SER A 440 -27.15 -17.98 17.44
C SER A 440 -26.47 -17.80 16.07
N ALA A 441 -27.17 -17.24 15.09
CA ALA A 441 -26.57 -16.88 13.82
C ALA A 441 -25.56 -15.73 14.01
N TRP A 442 -25.94 -14.67 14.72
CA TRP A 442 -25.09 -13.51 15.00
C TRP A 442 -23.83 -13.91 15.79
N SER A 443 -23.94 -14.74 16.82
CA SER A 443 -22.80 -15.14 17.65
C SER A 443 -21.73 -15.93 16.90
N LYS A 444 -22.09 -16.65 15.82
CA LYS A 444 -21.12 -17.34 14.93
C LYS A 444 -20.37 -16.38 14.02
N LEU A 445 -20.87 -15.15 13.87
CA LEU A 445 -20.30 -14.15 12.97
C LEU A 445 -19.24 -13.28 13.66
N VAL A 446 -19.44 -13.02 14.96
CA VAL A 446 -18.59 -12.17 15.79
C VAL A 446 -17.67 -12.99 16.71
N GLY A 447 -16.74 -12.32 17.39
CA GLY A 447 -15.82 -12.96 18.32
C GLY A 447 -16.52 -13.50 19.57
N ALA A 448 -15.94 -14.56 20.15
CA ALA A 448 -16.41 -15.10 21.42
C ALA A 448 -16.32 -14.04 22.52
N GLY A 449 -17.46 -13.68 23.11
CA GLY A 449 -17.52 -12.68 24.18
C GLY A 449 -17.90 -11.27 23.73
N ASP A 450 -18.33 -11.08 22.49
CA ASP A 450 -18.92 -9.81 22.02
C ASP A 450 -19.96 -9.26 23.02
N PRO A 451 -19.81 -8.00 23.49
CA PRO A 451 -20.65 -7.45 24.56
C PRO A 451 -22.09 -7.22 24.10
N GLU A 452 -22.34 -6.87 22.84
CA GLU A 452 -23.69 -6.68 22.30
C GLU A 452 -24.43 -8.02 22.26
N VAL A 453 -23.78 -9.06 21.74
CA VAL A 453 -24.37 -10.41 21.70
C VAL A 453 -24.64 -10.93 23.10
N ARG A 454 -23.73 -10.70 24.06
CA ARG A 454 -23.90 -11.11 25.46
C ARG A 454 -25.09 -10.41 26.12
N ALA A 455 -25.21 -9.10 25.94
CA ALA A 455 -26.33 -8.32 26.45
C ALA A 455 -27.65 -8.80 25.83
N ALA A 456 -27.67 -9.07 24.52
CA ALA A 456 -28.85 -9.55 23.83
C ALA A 456 -29.30 -10.95 24.31
N TRP A 457 -28.36 -11.86 24.57
CA TRP A 457 -28.65 -13.15 25.21
C TRP A 457 -29.27 -13.00 26.60
N ALA A 458 -28.74 -12.09 27.43
CA ALA A 458 -29.26 -11.84 28.77
C ALA A 458 -30.70 -11.29 28.73
N THR A 459 -30.96 -10.28 27.90
CA THR A 459 -32.31 -9.71 27.70
C THR A 459 -33.31 -10.77 27.27
N ARG A 460 -32.94 -11.61 26.29
CA ARG A 460 -33.80 -12.72 25.83
C ARG A 460 -34.08 -13.73 26.94
N ALA A 461 -33.06 -14.11 27.71
CA ALA A 461 -33.18 -15.11 28.77
C ALA A 461 -34.03 -14.64 29.95
N CYS A 462 -34.06 -13.33 30.22
CA CYS A 462 -34.97 -12.76 31.22
C CYS A 462 -36.43 -12.90 30.77
N GLY A 463 -36.77 -12.37 29.59
CA GLY A 463 -38.15 -12.39 29.09
C GLY A 463 -38.69 -13.80 28.85
N LEU A 464 -37.84 -14.76 28.44
CA LEU A 464 -38.32 -16.14 28.27
C LEU A 464 -38.68 -16.79 29.61
N ARG A 465 -37.84 -16.64 30.63
CA ARG A 465 -38.09 -17.27 31.94
C ARG A 465 -39.40 -16.80 32.55
N GLU A 466 -39.70 -15.52 32.41
CA GLU A 466 -40.96 -14.94 32.86
C GLU A 466 -42.16 -15.49 32.07
N ALA A 467 -42.05 -15.56 30.74
CA ALA A 467 -43.11 -16.14 29.91
C ALA A 467 -43.35 -17.63 30.19
N GLU A 468 -42.28 -18.41 30.39
CA GLU A 468 -42.36 -19.83 30.74
C GLU A 468 -42.97 -20.05 32.13
N ALA A 469 -42.66 -19.19 33.10
CA ALA A 469 -43.28 -19.25 34.43
C ALA A 469 -44.80 -19.03 34.36
N LEU A 470 -45.25 -18.01 33.63
CA LEU A 470 -46.69 -17.76 33.42
C LEU A 470 -47.38 -18.92 32.70
N ALA A 471 -46.74 -19.51 31.69
CA ALA A 471 -47.30 -20.66 30.97
C ALA A 471 -47.38 -21.92 31.87
N ALA A 472 -46.40 -22.15 32.73
CA ALA A 472 -46.43 -23.25 33.70
C ALA A 472 -47.54 -23.04 34.76
N GLU A 473 -47.72 -21.81 35.22
CA GLU A 473 -48.78 -21.46 36.16
C GLU A 473 -50.17 -21.62 35.53
N ALA A 474 -50.33 -21.22 34.27
CA ALA A 474 -51.53 -21.46 33.48
C ALA A 474 -51.83 -22.97 33.35
N ARG A 475 -50.81 -23.77 33.02
CA ARG A 475 -50.90 -25.22 32.87
C ARG A 475 -51.44 -25.91 34.13
N ALA A 476 -51.03 -25.46 35.31
CA ALA A 476 -51.50 -26.00 36.58
C ALA A 476 -52.98 -25.70 36.85
N ARG A 477 -53.54 -24.65 36.25
CA ARG A 477 -54.94 -24.21 36.44
C ARG A 477 -55.90 -24.67 35.35
N GLU A 478 -55.42 -25.31 34.28
CA GLU A 478 -56.24 -25.70 33.14
C GLU A 478 -57.47 -26.54 33.51
N MET A 479 -57.36 -27.42 34.51
CA MET A 479 -58.47 -28.30 34.91
C MET A 479 -59.39 -27.69 35.97
N THR A 480 -58.89 -26.75 36.77
CA THR A 480 -59.62 -26.18 37.91
C THR A 480 -60.27 -24.84 37.60
N ASP A 481 -59.61 -24.00 36.80
CA ASP A 481 -60.08 -22.69 36.37
C ASP A 481 -59.57 -22.36 34.95
N PRO A 482 -60.26 -22.86 33.90
CA PRO A 482 -59.87 -22.65 32.51
C PRO A 482 -59.81 -21.18 32.10
N LYS A 483 -60.63 -20.31 32.70
CA LYS A 483 -60.70 -18.87 32.37
C LYS A 483 -59.46 -18.14 32.87
N THR A 484 -59.03 -18.40 34.11
CA THR A 484 -57.78 -17.85 34.64
C THR A 484 -56.56 -18.42 33.90
N ALA A 485 -56.55 -19.71 33.56
CA ALA A 485 -55.49 -20.32 32.76
C ALA A 485 -55.34 -19.64 31.38
N ARG A 486 -56.47 -19.37 30.70
CA ARG A 486 -56.51 -18.64 29.41
C ARG A 486 -55.93 -17.22 29.54
N GLY A 487 -56.25 -16.50 30.61
CA GLY A 487 -55.68 -15.18 30.90
C GLY A 487 -54.15 -15.21 31.08
N LEU A 488 -53.63 -16.18 31.83
CA LEU A 488 -52.19 -16.36 32.04
C LEU A 488 -51.45 -16.76 30.76
N TYR A 489 -52.05 -17.61 29.91
CA TYR A 489 -51.48 -17.89 28.59
C TYR A 489 -51.42 -16.65 27.69
N ARG A 490 -52.43 -15.79 27.71
CA ARG A 490 -52.40 -14.51 26.97
C ARG A 490 -51.31 -13.57 27.49
N GLN A 491 -51.13 -13.48 28.81
CA GLN A 491 -50.04 -12.70 29.42
C GLN A 491 -48.65 -13.27 29.05
N SER A 492 -48.51 -14.59 29.08
CA SER A 492 -47.29 -15.28 28.62
C SER A 492 -46.97 -14.96 27.16
N LEU A 493 -47.98 -14.97 26.26
CA LEU A 493 -47.80 -14.61 24.85
C LEU A 493 -47.55 -13.11 24.61
N ALA A 494 -47.95 -12.23 25.52
CA ALA A 494 -47.58 -10.82 25.46
C ALA A 494 -46.06 -10.62 25.70
N LEU A 495 -45.44 -11.49 26.51
CA LEU A 495 -44.00 -11.50 26.74
C LEU A 495 -43.22 -12.31 25.69
N ALA A 496 -43.80 -13.43 25.23
CA ALA A 496 -43.22 -14.33 24.25
C ALA A 496 -44.27 -14.81 23.24
N ALA A 497 -44.50 -14.02 22.19
CA ALA A 497 -45.56 -14.24 21.20
C ALA A 497 -45.44 -15.57 20.42
N ASP A 498 -44.24 -16.17 20.40
CA ASP A 498 -43.96 -17.44 19.75
C ASP A 498 -43.70 -18.59 20.74
N LEU A 499 -44.11 -18.46 22.00
CA LEU A 499 -43.96 -19.52 23.01
C LEU A 499 -44.85 -20.74 22.67
N PRO A 500 -44.27 -21.92 22.36
CA PRO A 500 -45.06 -23.07 21.92
C PRO A 500 -46.05 -23.57 22.97
N GLU A 501 -45.66 -23.55 24.26
CA GLU A 501 -46.51 -24.06 25.34
C GLU A 501 -47.76 -23.19 25.54
N ALA A 502 -47.61 -21.85 25.51
CA ALA A 502 -48.76 -20.96 25.68
C ALA A 502 -49.70 -20.97 24.46
N LEU A 503 -49.16 -21.10 23.23
CA LEU A 503 -49.97 -21.30 22.02
C LEU A 503 -50.76 -22.61 22.07
N ALA A 504 -50.14 -23.70 22.55
CA ALA A 504 -50.82 -24.97 22.75
C ALA A 504 -51.86 -24.90 23.88
N GLY A 505 -51.54 -24.19 24.96
CA GLY A 505 -52.42 -23.93 26.10
C GLY A 505 -53.73 -23.25 25.72
N LEU A 506 -53.67 -22.19 24.91
CA LEU A 506 -54.88 -21.53 24.40
C LEU A 506 -55.77 -22.43 23.54
N ARG A 507 -55.20 -23.43 22.86
CA ARG A 507 -56.00 -24.42 22.11
C ARG A 507 -56.69 -25.42 23.04
N ARG A 508 -56.11 -25.69 24.22
CA ARG A 508 -56.69 -26.57 25.24
C ARG A 508 -57.75 -25.87 26.09
N CYS A 509 -57.65 -24.56 26.24
CA CYS A 509 -58.62 -23.71 26.94
C CYS A 509 -59.34 -22.78 25.94
N PRO A 510 -60.27 -23.30 25.11
CA PRO A 510 -61.02 -22.47 24.18
C PRO A 510 -61.84 -21.40 24.94
N PRO A 511 -62.22 -20.27 24.29
CA PRO A 511 -63.10 -19.27 24.88
C PRO A 511 -64.43 -19.90 25.30
N ASP A 512 -65.10 -19.28 26.27
CA ASP A 512 -66.39 -19.77 26.75
C ASP A 512 -67.41 -19.75 25.60
N GLY A 513 -68.34 -20.71 25.61
CA GLY A 513 -69.40 -20.76 24.61
C GLY A 513 -70.34 -19.54 24.71
N PRO A 514 -71.07 -19.21 23.64
CA PRO A 514 -72.09 -18.18 23.71
C PRO A 514 -73.14 -18.52 24.78
N THR A 515 -73.54 -17.51 25.55
CA THR A 515 -74.52 -17.64 26.63
C THR A 515 -75.88 -17.08 26.18
N GLU A 516 -76.93 -17.31 26.96
CA GLU A 516 -78.28 -16.77 26.71
C GLU A 516 -78.87 -17.16 25.34
N LEU A 517 -78.69 -18.42 24.92
CA LEU A 517 -79.34 -18.93 23.72
C LEU A 517 -80.86 -18.91 23.90
N GLN A 518 -81.52 -18.01 23.19
CA GLN A 518 -82.97 -17.88 23.11
C GLN A 518 -83.43 -18.30 21.72
N ALA A 519 -84.41 -19.19 21.68
CA ALA A 519 -85.07 -19.62 20.46
C ALA A 519 -86.50 -19.05 20.44
N GLU A 520 -86.75 -18.10 19.55
CA GLU A 520 -88.08 -17.53 19.33
C GLU A 520 -88.67 -18.10 18.05
N TYR A 521 -89.88 -18.66 18.12
CA TYR A 521 -90.61 -19.10 16.94
C TYR A 521 -91.38 -17.92 16.35
N VAL A 522 -90.92 -17.42 15.20
CA VAL A 522 -91.53 -16.31 14.50
C VAL A 522 -91.96 -16.80 13.12
N THR A 523 -93.27 -16.91 12.93
CA THR A 523 -93.94 -17.10 11.64
C THR A 523 -93.22 -18.09 10.71
N ASP A 524 -93.23 -19.36 11.10
CA ASP A 524 -92.66 -20.50 10.35
C ASP A 524 -91.12 -20.62 10.35
N ARG A 525 -90.43 -19.89 11.23
CA ARG A 525 -88.96 -19.99 11.43
C ARG A 525 -88.58 -19.92 12.92
N VAL A 526 -87.48 -20.58 13.28
CA VAL A 526 -86.84 -20.45 14.60
C VAL A 526 -85.73 -19.40 14.50
N GLN A 527 -85.87 -18.29 15.22
CA GLN A 527 -84.82 -17.29 15.39
C GLN A 527 -84.00 -17.63 16.64
N LEU A 528 -82.71 -17.87 16.46
CA LEU A 528 -81.76 -18.04 17.57
C LEU A 528 -81.08 -16.70 17.87
N ARG A 529 -81.17 -16.25 19.11
CA ARG A 529 -80.39 -15.12 19.65
C ARG A 529 -79.48 -15.66 20.75
N TRP A 530 -78.25 -15.20 20.80
CA TRP A 530 -77.32 -15.53 21.87
C TRP A 530 -76.41 -14.34 22.15
N SER A 531 -75.90 -14.28 23.36
CA SER A 531 -74.89 -13.32 23.78
C SER A 531 -73.50 -13.89 23.45
N PRO A 532 -72.68 -13.20 22.63
CA PRO A 532 -71.33 -13.66 22.34
C PRO A 532 -70.48 -13.64 23.62
N PRO A 533 -69.49 -14.54 23.74
CA PRO A 533 -68.54 -14.48 24.86
C PRO A 533 -67.80 -13.14 24.85
N SER A 534 -67.38 -12.67 26.04
CA SER A 534 -66.66 -11.41 26.19
C SER A 534 -65.42 -11.38 25.28
N PRO A 535 -65.05 -10.25 24.64
CA PRO A 535 -63.80 -10.16 23.87
C PRO A 535 -62.53 -10.36 24.71
N THR A 536 -62.67 -10.36 26.04
CA THR A 536 -61.63 -10.70 27.02
C THR A 536 -61.68 -12.14 27.51
N ASP A 537 -62.71 -12.92 27.13
CA ASP A 537 -62.76 -14.39 27.22
C ASP A 537 -62.13 -15.01 25.97
#